data_AF-H1UXC9-F1
#
_entry.id   AF-H1UXC9-F1
#
_cell.length_a   1.000
_cell.length_b   1.000
_cell.length_c   1.000
_cell.angle_alpha   90.00
_cell.angle_beta   90.00
_cell.angle_gamma   90.00
#
_symmetry.space_group_name_H-M   'P 1'
#
loop_
_entity.id
_entity.type
_entity.pdbx_description
1 polymer ?
#
loop_
_entity_poly.entity_id
_entity_poly.type
_entity_poly.pdbx_seq_one_letter_code
_entity_poly.pdbx_strand_id
1 'polypeptide(L)'
;MPSSCKELREALAQCLQESECVMVQRNSASDCLRSPLVETLPTKCQQLKKGFGECKRGMVDMRKRFRGNMPVNYKTMNDAEAGKGYQLYAGRPAFAGGRGETDGNEPAPRDWREVENEQYRKEQEAAQKK
;
A
#
# COMPACT_ATOMS: atom_id res chain seq x y z
N MET A 1 18.33 -8.60 10.98
CA MET A 1 19.00 -8.21 9.72
C MET A 1 18.08 -8.61 8.59
N PRO A 2 17.60 -7.68 7.73
CA PRO A 2 16.55 -8.03 6.79
C PRO A 2 17.08 -9.09 5.83
N SER A 3 16.37 -10.19 5.83
CA SER A 3 16.22 -11.21 4.79
C SER A 3 15.93 -10.57 3.43
N SER A 4 16.94 -9.90 2.88
CA SER A 4 16.90 -8.77 1.95
C SER A 4 16.04 -8.93 0.69
N CYS A 5 15.79 -10.15 0.21
CA CYS A 5 14.92 -10.42 -0.95
C CYS A 5 13.94 -11.58 -0.72
N LYS A 6 13.73 -12.03 0.52
CA LYS A 6 12.84 -13.17 0.79
C LYS A 6 11.39 -12.82 0.47
N GLU A 7 10.92 -11.64 0.88
CA GLU A 7 9.55 -11.18 0.61
C GLU A 7 9.27 -11.08 -0.89
N LEU A 8 10.21 -10.55 -1.68
CA LEU A 8 10.08 -10.50 -3.15
C LEU A 8 10.09 -11.90 -3.78
N ARG A 9 10.84 -12.85 -3.22
CA ARG A 9 10.84 -14.24 -3.69
C ARG A 9 9.51 -14.92 -3.42
N GLU A 10 8.97 -14.74 -2.21
CA GLU A 10 7.68 -15.31 -1.80
C GLU A 10 6.53 -14.71 -2.63
N ALA A 11 6.50 -13.39 -2.81
CA ALA A 11 5.52 -12.73 -3.66
C ALA A 11 5.61 -13.19 -5.12
N LEU A 12 6.82 -13.36 -5.66
CA LEU A 12 7.02 -13.87 -7.02
C LEU A 12 6.55 -15.33 -7.13
N ALA A 13 6.82 -16.17 -6.14
CA ALA A 13 6.35 -17.55 -6.11
C ALA A 13 4.82 -17.63 -6.09
N GLN A 14 4.15 -16.81 -5.27
CA GLN A 14 2.68 -16.69 -5.25
C GLN A 14 2.13 -16.24 -6.61
N CYS A 15 2.73 -15.20 -7.20
CA CYS A 15 2.30 -14.71 -8.52
C CYS A 15 2.42 -15.78 -9.61
N LEU A 16 3.49 -16.58 -9.60
CA LEU A 16 3.66 -17.67 -10.55
C LEU A 16 2.65 -18.80 -10.32
N GLN A 17 2.30 -19.12 -9.08
CA GLN A 17 1.27 -20.11 -8.75
C GLN A 17 -0.12 -19.69 -9.24
N GLU A 18 -0.43 -18.39 -9.25
CA GLU A 18 -1.69 -17.86 -9.77
C GLU A 18 -1.69 -17.72 -11.31
N SER A 19 -0.51 -17.68 -11.93
CA SER A 19 -0.37 -17.42 -13.36
C SER A 19 -0.74 -18.61 -14.26
N GLU A 20 -1.27 -18.31 -15.44
CA GLU A 20 -1.65 -19.31 -16.45
C GLU A 20 -0.47 -20.18 -16.91
N CYS A 21 0.76 -19.65 -16.89
CA CYS A 21 1.96 -20.39 -17.30
C CYS A 21 2.21 -21.64 -16.44
N VAL A 22 1.93 -21.57 -15.15
CA VAL A 22 2.09 -22.72 -14.23
C VAL A 22 0.78 -23.50 -14.10
N MET A 23 -0.36 -22.80 -13.98
CA MET A 23 -1.66 -23.45 -13.74
C MET A 23 -2.21 -24.18 -14.96
N VAL A 24 -2.16 -23.54 -16.14
CA VAL A 24 -2.77 -24.06 -17.37
C VAL A 24 -1.73 -24.81 -18.19
N GLN A 25 -0.59 -24.17 -18.46
CA GLN A 25 0.44 -24.74 -19.34
C GLN A 25 1.37 -25.74 -18.62
N ARG A 26 1.31 -25.82 -17.28
CA ARG A 26 2.11 -26.74 -16.44
C ARG A 26 3.63 -26.63 -16.66
N ASN A 27 4.10 -25.45 -17.06
CA ASN A 27 5.53 -25.19 -17.18
C ASN A 27 6.17 -25.07 -15.79
N SER A 28 7.47 -25.32 -15.72
CA SER A 28 8.21 -25.05 -14.49
C SER A 28 8.26 -23.54 -14.22
N ALA A 29 8.25 -23.14 -12.94
CA ALA A 29 8.37 -21.73 -12.55
C ALA A 29 9.64 -21.07 -13.14
N SER A 30 10.73 -21.82 -13.33
CA SER A 30 11.95 -21.34 -13.98
C SER A 30 11.78 -21.08 -15.48
N ASP A 31 10.97 -21.88 -16.18
CA ASP A 31 10.74 -21.73 -17.62
C ASP A 31 9.82 -20.54 -17.90
N CYS A 32 8.82 -20.32 -17.04
CA CYS A 32 7.96 -19.13 -17.09
C CYS A 32 8.75 -17.81 -16.96
N LEU A 33 9.93 -17.83 -16.33
CA LEU A 33 10.78 -16.65 -16.16
C LEU A 33 11.76 -16.40 -17.31
N ARG A 34 11.79 -17.28 -18.32
CA ARG A 34 12.63 -17.15 -19.52
C ARG A 34 11.80 -16.61 -20.71
N SER A 35 12.47 -15.92 -21.63
CA SER A 35 11.84 -15.55 -22.90
C SER A 35 11.56 -16.83 -23.71
N PRO A 36 10.40 -16.96 -24.39
CA PRO A 36 9.37 -15.95 -24.65
C PRO A 36 8.21 -15.89 -23.64
N LEU A 37 8.08 -16.85 -22.73
CA LEU A 37 6.93 -16.99 -21.83
C LEU A 37 6.80 -15.85 -20.80
N VAL A 38 7.88 -15.13 -20.55
CA VAL A 38 7.85 -13.95 -19.66
C VAL A 38 6.90 -12.87 -20.16
N GLU A 39 6.77 -12.71 -21.46
CA GLU A 39 5.99 -11.62 -22.06
C GLU A 39 4.48 -11.89 -21.95
N THR A 40 4.09 -13.17 -21.88
CA THR A 40 2.70 -13.58 -21.69
C THR A 40 2.27 -13.58 -20.22
N LEU A 41 3.22 -13.44 -19.28
CA LEU A 41 2.88 -13.36 -17.85
C LEU A 41 2.17 -12.05 -17.50
N PRO A 42 1.31 -12.05 -16.47
CA PRO A 42 0.69 -10.84 -15.95
C PRO A 42 1.73 -9.76 -15.59
N THR A 43 1.36 -8.50 -15.80
CA THR A 43 2.22 -7.32 -15.52
C THR A 43 2.72 -7.31 -14.07
N LYS A 44 1.91 -7.77 -13.12
CA LYS A 44 2.28 -7.96 -11.70
C LYS A 44 3.49 -8.89 -11.55
N CYS A 45 3.49 -10.05 -12.23
CA CYS A 45 4.60 -10.99 -12.15
C CYS A 45 5.86 -10.47 -12.86
N GLN A 46 5.68 -9.72 -13.96
CA GLN A 46 6.81 -9.07 -14.66
C GLN A 46 7.48 -8.00 -13.77
N GLN A 47 6.69 -7.21 -13.05
CA GLN A 47 7.20 -6.23 -12.08
C GLN A 47 7.94 -6.90 -10.92
N LEU A 48 7.38 -7.98 -10.37
CA LEU A 48 8.03 -8.76 -9.30
C LEU A 48 9.35 -9.39 -9.78
N LYS A 49 9.41 -9.90 -11.02
CA LYS A 49 10.65 -10.39 -11.63
C LYS A 49 11.72 -9.30 -11.70
N LYS A 50 11.36 -8.09 -12.15
CA LYS A 50 12.27 -6.94 -12.22
C LYS A 50 12.76 -6.55 -10.82
N GLY A 51 11.85 -6.39 -9.88
CA GLY A 51 12.17 -6.04 -8.49
C GLY A 51 13.06 -7.09 -7.81
N PHE A 52 12.81 -8.38 -8.02
CA PHE A 52 13.67 -9.46 -7.51
C PHE A 52 15.07 -9.44 -8.13
N GLY A 53 15.18 -9.15 -9.44
CA GLY A 53 16.46 -9.00 -10.13
C GLY A 53 17.27 -7.81 -9.63
N GLU A 54 16.64 -6.66 -9.43
CA GLU A 54 17.25 -5.48 -8.82
C GLU A 54 17.66 -5.74 -7.36
N CYS A 55 16.81 -6.48 -6.63
CA CYS A 55 17.10 -6.87 -5.27
C CYS A 55 18.37 -7.72 -5.16
N LYS A 56 18.49 -8.76 -6.01
CA LYS A 56 19.70 -9.57 -6.11
C LYS A 56 20.92 -8.78 -6.55
N ARG A 57 20.79 -7.89 -7.54
CA ARG A 57 21.89 -7.03 -7.98
C ARG A 57 22.38 -6.13 -6.85
N GLY A 58 21.47 -5.55 -6.06
CA GLY A 58 21.83 -4.73 -4.89
C GLY A 58 22.56 -5.48 -3.77
N MET A 59 22.37 -6.80 -3.66
CA MET A 59 23.17 -7.62 -2.74
C MET A 59 24.60 -7.83 -3.23
N VAL A 60 24.82 -7.91 -4.54
CA VAL A 60 26.16 -8.14 -5.12
C VAL A 60 26.93 -6.83 -5.27
N ASP A 61 26.25 -5.74 -5.61
CA ASP A 61 26.84 -4.43 -5.85
C ASP A 61 27.22 -3.70 -4.54
N MET A 62 28.53 -3.56 -4.30
CA MET A 62 29.08 -2.88 -3.11
C MET A 62 28.61 -1.42 -2.98
N ARG A 63 28.34 -0.72 -4.09
CA ARG A 63 27.90 0.69 -4.08
C ARG A 63 26.48 0.84 -3.55
N LYS A 64 25.65 -0.19 -3.69
CA LYS A 64 24.25 -0.23 -3.21
C LYS A 64 24.12 -0.74 -1.78
N ARG A 65 25.13 -1.44 -1.26
CA ARG A 65 25.15 -1.89 0.15
C ARG A 65 25.13 -0.74 1.14
N PHE A 66 25.80 0.38 0.84
CA PHE A 66 25.89 1.54 1.75
C PHE A 66 24.67 2.45 1.74
N ARG A 67 24.02 2.61 0.59
CA ARG A 67 22.81 3.46 0.47
C ARG A 67 21.52 2.73 0.84
N GLY A 68 21.62 1.45 1.17
CA GLY A 68 20.50 0.54 1.22
C GLY A 68 20.03 0.19 -0.19
N ASN A 69 19.71 -1.07 -0.41
CA ASN A 69 18.80 -1.41 -1.48
C ASN A 69 17.46 -0.79 -1.06
N MET A 70 16.85 0.09 -1.85
CA MET A 70 15.48 0.51 -1.59
C MET A 70 14.59 -0.56 -2.22
N PRO A 71 14.13 -1.60 -1.48
CA PRO A 71 13.03 -2.37 -2.01
C PRO A 71 11.86 -1.42 -2.09
N VAL A 72 11.33 -1.24 -3.30
CA VAL A 72 9.94 -0.85 -3.44
C VAL A 72 9.16 -2.00 -2.81
N ASN A 73 8.80 -1.86 -1.54
CA ASN A 73 8.28 -2.95 -0.76
C ASN A 73 6.91 -3.33 -1.38
N TYR A 74 6.73 -4.60 -1.75
CA TYR A 74 5.45 -5.06 -2.33
C TYR A 74 4.28 -4.74 -1.38
N LYS A 75 4.51 -4.84 -0.06
CA LYS A 75 3.53 -4.41 0.95
C LYS A 75 3.20 -2.93 0.80
N THR A 76 4.19 -2.06 0.60
CA THR A 76 3.93 -0.63 0.36
C THR A 76 3.17 -0.34 -0.93
N MET A 77 3.27 -1.20 -1.95
CA MET A 77 2.47 -1.07 -3.18
C MET A 77 1.03 -1.55 -2.96
N ASN A 78 0.82 -2.68 -2.28
CA ASN A 78 -0.51 -3.13 -1.88
C ASN A 78 -1.18 -2.14 -0.91
N ASP A 79 -0.42 -1.58 0.03
CA ASP A 79 -0.90 -0.57 0.97
C ASP A 79 -1.25 0.73 0.24
N ALA A 80 -0.49 1.11 -0.81
CA ALA A 80 -0.84 2.22 -1.68
C ALA A 80 -2.16 1.99 -2.44
N GLU A 81 -2.40 0.76 -2.91
CA GLU A 81 -3.65 0.36 -3.56
C GLU A 81 -4.83 0.37 -2.56
N ALA A 82 -4.57 0.02 -1.29
CA ALA A 82 -5.50 0.12 -0.18
C ALA A 82 -5.63 1.54 0.42
N GLY A 83 -5.13 2.58 -0.25
CA GLY A 83 -5.24 3.98 0.18
C GLY A 83 -4.37 4.37 1.39
N LYS A 84 -3.60 3.43 1.95
CA LYS A 84 -2.64 3.64 3.05
C LYS A 84 -1.34 4.16 2.45
N GLY A 85 -1.35 5.45 2.16
CA GLY A 85 -0.41 6.11 1.24
C GLY A 85 1.06 5.79 1.41
N TYR A 86 1.68 5.41 0.30
CA TYR A 86 3.11 5.42 0.09
C TYR A 86 3.46 6.63 -0.79
N GLN A 87 4.33 7.52 -0.32
CA GLN A 87 4.94 8.55 -1.18
C GLN A 87 6.32 8.06 -1.64
N LEU A 88 6.53 8.08 -2.96
CA LEU A 88 7.79 7.69 -3.60
C LEU A 88 8.97 8.60 -3.19
N TYR A 89 8.66 9.81 -2.71
CA TYR A 89 9.60 10.78 -2.16
C TYR A 89 9.23 11.05 -0.70
N ALA A 90 10.26 11.27 0.13
CA ALA A 90 10.17 11.39 1.59
C ALA A 90 9.18 12.46 2.07
N GLY A 91 7.89 12.12 2.14
CA GLY A 91 6.81 12.98 2.58
C GLY A 91 5.61 12.19 3.10
N ARG A 92 4.78 12.85 3.90
CA ARG A 92 3.53 12.30 4.42
C ARG A 92 2.48 12.36 3.29
N PRO A 93 1.70 11.29 3.04
CA PRO A 93 0.63 11.31 2.04
C PRO A 93 -0.32 12.48 2.31
N ALA A 94 -0.71 13.21 1.26
CA ALA A 94 -1.65 14.33 1.37
C ALA A 94 -2.96 13.92 2.08
N PHE A 95 -3.33 12.64 1.99
CA PHE A 95 -4.56 12.08 2.56
C PHE A 95 -4.35 11.24 3.84
N ALA A 96 -3.11 11.06 4.34
CA ALA A 96 -2.86 10.31 5.58
C ALA A 96 -3.29 11.05 6.85
N GLY A 97 -3.70 12.32 6.73
CA GLY A 97 -4.23 13.14 7.82
C GLY A 97 -5.76 13.22 7.85
N GLY A 98 -6.47 12.49 6.99
CA GLY A 98 -7.94 12.47 6.97
C GLY A 98 -8.54 11.88 8.24
N ARG A 99 -9.75 12.34 8.59
CA ARG A 99 -10.53 11.93 9.77
C ARG A 99 -11.06 10.50 9.58
N GLY A 100 -10.17 9.51 9.61
CA GLY A 100 -10.54 8.10 9.43
C GLY A 100 -11.15 7.77 8.05
N GLU A 101 -11.57 6.53 7.90
CA GLU A 101 -12.39 6.06 6.78
C GLU A 101 -13.86 6.37 7.10
N THR A 102 -14.52 7.18 6.26
CA THR A 102 -15.90 7.65 6.51
C THR A 102 -16.89 6.90 5.64
N ASP A 103 -17.98 6.38 6.23
CA ASP A 103 -19.05 5.65 5.52
C ASP A 103 -19.95 6.55 4.62
N GLY A 104 -19.66 7.85 4.52
CA GLY A 104 -20.41 8.81 3.70
C GLY A 104 -21.80 9.16 4.24
N ASN A 105 -22.22 8.55 5.35
CA ASN A 105 -23.52 8.77 6.01
C ASN A 105 -23.37 9.37 7.42
N GLU A 106 -22.28 10.09 7.65
CA GLU A 106 -22.00 10.72 8.94
C GLU A 106 -22.82 12.00 9.10
N PRO A 107 -23.41 12.26 10.28
CA PRO A 107 -24.10 13.51 10.53
C PRO A 107 -23.13 14.69 10.39
N ALA A 108 -23.59 15.77 9.78
CA ALA A 108 -22.79 16.98 9.63
C ALA A 108 -22.28 17.45 11.00
N PRO A 109 -21.02 17.95 11.09
CA PRO A 109 -20.51 18.48 12.34
C PRO A 109 -21.40 19.63 12.83
N ARG A 110 -21.85 19.57 14.09
CA ARG A 110 -22.72 20.59 14.70
C ARG A 110 -22.01 21.96 14.68
N ASP A 111 -22.72 23.00 14.26
CA ASP A 111 -22.18 24.37 14.27
C ASP A 111 -22.06 24.86 15.72
N TRP A 112 -20.98 25.57 16.03
CA TRP A 112 -20.74 26.13 17.36
C TRP A 112 -21.82 27.13 17.76
N ARG A 113 -22.39 27.86 16.79
CA ARG A 113 -23.49 28.81 17.03
C ARG A 113 -24.76 28.14 17.52
N GLU A 114 -25.07 26.94 17.01
CA GLU A 114 -26.25 26.18 17.45
C GLU A 114 -26.07 25.72 18.90
N VAL A 115 -24.86 25.28 19.25
CA VAL A 115 -24.52 24.88 20.62
C VAL A 115 -24.62 26.06 21.59
N GLU A 116 -24.08 27.23 21.22
CA GLU A 116 -24.17 28.45 22.04
C GLU A 116 -25.63 28.93 22.19
N ASN A 117 -26.41 28.94 21.12
CA ASN A 117 -27.81 29.34 21.17
C ASN A 117 -28.65 28.37 22.03
N GLU A 118 -28.40 27.06 21.95
CA GLU A 118 -29.02 26.06 22.83
C GLU A 118 -28.66 26.29 24.30
N GLN A 119 -27.40 26.63 24.59
CA GLN A 119 -26.95 26.96 25.95
C GLN A 119 -27.65 28.22 26.46
N TYR A 120 -27.67 29.29 25.67
CA TYR A 120 -28.32 30.55 26.02
C TYR A 120 -29.82 30.38 26.31
N ARG A 121 -30.52 29.57 25.50
CA ARG A 121 -31.93 29.24 25.73
C ARG A 121 -32.15 28.51 27.05
N LYS A 122 -31.27 27.56 27.40
CA LYS A 122 -31.34 26.84 28.69
C LYS A 122 -31.10 27.77 29.88
N GLU A 123 -30.19 28.73 29.76
CA GLU A 123 -29.94 29.75 30.78
C GLU A 123 -31.16 30.65 30.99
N GLN A 124 -31.79 31.10 29.90
CA GLN A 124 -33.04 31.87 29.95
C GLN A 124 -34.18 31.10 30.62
N GLU A 125 -34.38 29.83 30.27
CA GLU A 125 -35.39 28.97 30.89
C GLU A 125 -35.11 28.71 32.38
N ALA A 126 -33.84 28.57 32.76
CA ALA A 126 -33.43 28.43 34.16
C ALA A 126 -33.64 29.72 34.96
N ALA A 127 -33.40 30.88 34.36
CA ALA A 127 -33.66 32.18 34.97
C ALA A 127 -35.16 32.45 35.15
N GLN A 128 -36.01 31.99 34.23
CA GLN A 128 -37.47 32.16 34.32
C GLN A 128 -38.14 31.17 35.30
N LYS A 129 -37.52 30.04 35.60
CA LYS A 129 -38.02 29.05 36.58
C LYS A 129 -37.68 29.39 38.04
N LYS A 130 -36.95 30.49 38.27
CA LYS A 130 -36.52 30.96 39.59
C LYS A 130 -37.36 32.16 40.02
#